data_AF-A0A1W7R7B9-F1
#
_entry.id   AF-A0A1W7R7B9-F1
#
_cell.length_a   1.000
_cell.length_b   1.000
_cell.length_c   1.000
_cell.angle_alpha   90.00
_cell.angle_beta   90.00
_cell.angle_gamma   90.00
#
_symmetry.space_group_name_H-M   'P 1'
#
loop_
_entity.id
_entity.type
_entity.pdbx_description
1 polymer ?
#
loop_
_entity_poly.entity_id
_entity_poly.type
_entity_poly.pdbx_seq_one_letter_code
_entity_poly.pdbx_strand_id
1 'polypeptide(L)'
;MKSSFFFSLWCILLTSRWTSSQDTDCLTVHAKKGECILIVHCPALLKIAKSPLVSESERKYLQAHFCGDRKVCCEKPSITTATTTTTTISENDNKGFQASSLLSNEKDCGLDSAGFRIYDGDRTNKEQFRWTVALDYNLPNKKGVRCGGSLINTRYVLTAAHCVDIVRNNKQDLTIRLGEWNIDQNPDCEEFDEEDCNPEVIFARVDQIIIHPGYKKQVHDIALLKMKQALPKNYTTHILPICVPLSTELMQDSFVNKNVTVVGWGRNENGTKSRHKMYAEITTISNQRCEDELEESISDNKMCAKSLTGIYREACDGDSGGPLQIQINGTYYLIGIISHGPRCGQTTLPAVYTRITSYVDWILKQITE
;
A
#
# COMPACT_ATOMS: atom_id res chain seq x y z
N MET A 1 51.66 32.05 58.90
CA MET A 1 51.18 31.02 57.95
C MET A 1 50.01 31.61 57.18
N LYS A 2 50.27 32.63 56.35
CA LYS A 2 50.30 32.60 54.86
C LYS A 2 48.96 32.22 54.21
N SER A 3 48.05 33.19 54.24
CA SER A 3 47.14 33.53 53.15
C SER A 3 47.92 34.42 52.16
N SER A 4 47.91 34.10 50.86
CA SER A 4 48.45 34.97 49.81
C SER A 4 47.59 34.97 48.56
N PHE A 5 47.20 36.21 48.26
CA PHE A 5 46.50 36.77 47.12
C PHE A 5 47.33 36.76 45.82
N PHE A 6 46.61 36.83 44.69
CA PHE A 6 46.89 37.40 43.36
C PHE A 6 48.26 37.22 42.66
N PHE A 7 48.22 36.77 41.40
CA PHE A 7 48.47 37.54 40.16
C PHE A 7 48.98 36.61 39.05
N SER A 8 48.19 36.39 38.00
CA SER A 8 48.72 36.26 36.65
C SER A 8 47.69 36.76 35.64
N LEU A 9 47.84 38.03 35.28
CA LEU A 9 47.13 38.68 34.18
C LEU A 9 48.09 38.78 32.99
N TRP A 10 47.59 38.34 31.84
CA TRP A 10 47.96 38.73 30.48
C TRP A 10 49.31 38.32 29.87
N CYS A 11 49.23 37.45 28.86
CA CYS A 11 49.73 37.84 27.54
C CYS A 11 48.82 37.30 26.42
N ILE A 12 48.60 38.18 25.45
CA ILE A 12 47.66 38.20 24.33
C ILE A 12 48.13 37.24 23.22
N LEU A 13 47.21 36.54 22.52
CA LEU A 13 47.01 36.60 21.05
C LEU A 13 46.13 35.47 20.47
N LEU A 14 45.09 35.93 19.76
CA LEU A 14 44.51 35.39 18.52
C LEU A 14 43.41 34.29 18.54
N THR A 15 42.24 34.74 18.08
CA THR A 15 41.13 34.02 17.42
C THR A 15 40.26 33.15 18.32
N SER A 16 38.94 33.25 18.38
CA SER A 16 37.95 33.89 17.53
C SER A 16 36.70 34.22 18.37
N ARG A 17 36.07 35.36 18.09
CA ARG A 17 34.66 35.56 18.43
C ARG A 17 33.87 34.53 17.62
N TRP A 18 33.29 33.53 18.28
CA TRP A 18 32.08 32.90 17.78
C TRP A 18 30.91 33.46 18.59
N THR A 19 30.33 34.52 18.04
CA THR A 19 28.92 34.83 18.22
C THR A 19 28.14 33.56 17.87
N SER A 20 27.59 32.86 18.87
CA SER A 20 26.66 31.77 18.61
C SER A 20 25.37 32.39 18.05
N SER A 21 25.25 32.33 16.73
CA SER A 21 24.00 32.64 16.03
C SER A 21 22.91 31.71 16.53
N GLN A 22 21.73 32.25 16.83
CA GLN A 22 20.51 31.48 17.06
C GLN A 22 20.24 30.57 15.86
N ASP A 23 20.61 29.30 15.98
CA ASP A 23 20.21 28.28 15.02
C ASP A 23 18.75 27.93 15.32
N THR A 24 17.84 28.48 14.51
CA THR A 24 16.37 28.26 14.60
C THR A 24 15.95 27.00 13.85
N ASP A 25 16.87 26.40 13.11
CA ASP A 25 16.67 25.17 12.38
C ASP A 25 16.84 23.95 13.31
N CYS A 26 15.96 22.96 13.15
CA CYS A 26 15.99 21.71 13.89
C CYS A 26 15.69 20.54 12.93
N LEU A 27 15.93 19.31 13.37
CA LEU A 27 15.52 18.12 12.65
C LEU A 27 14.33 17.49 13.37
N THR A 28 13.26 17.24 12.63
CA THR A 28 12.12 16.48 13.13
C THR A 28 12.54 15.04 13.42
N VAL A 29 11.70 14.27 14.13
CA VAL A 29 11.95 12.85 14.43
C VAL A 29 12.10 11.97 13.17
N HIS A 30 11.70 12.49 12.02
CA HIS A 30 11.84 11.86 10.70
C HIS A 30 13.01 12.43 9.89
N ALA A 31 14.00 13.06 10.55
CA ALA A 31 15.18 13.67 9.95
C ALA A 31 14.90 14.74 8.87
N LYS A 32 13.70 15.32 8.86
CA LYS A 32 13.36 16.44 7.98
C LYS A 32 13.73 17.77 8.61
N LYS A 33 14.13 18.73 7.78
CA LYS A 33 14.45 20.10 8.20
C LYS A 33 13.19 20.82 8.69
N GLY A 34 13.22 21.28 9.94
CA GLY A 34 12.14 22.01 10.58
C GLY A 34 12.62 23.28 11.26
N GLU A 35 11.69 24.03 11.84
CA GLU A 35 11.94 25.21 12.64
C GLU A 35 11.51 24.99 14.09
N CYS A 36 12.34 25.42 15.04
CA CYS A 36 12.04 25.30 16.46
C CYS A 36 11.12 26.44 16.93
N ILE A 37 9.80 26.20 16.85
CA ILE A 37 8.75 27.20 17.11
C ILE A 37 7.83 26.80 18.27
N LEU A 38 7.03 27.74 18.80
CA LEU A 38 6.02 27.43 19.80
C LEU A 38 5.00 26.42 19.25
N ILE A 39 4.54 25.47 20.08
CA ILE A 39 3.59 24.43 19.64
C ILE A 39 2.30 24.98 19.03
N VAL A 40 1.85 26.15 19.50
CA VAL A 40 0.67 26.86 18.95
C VAL A 40 0.85 27.31 17.49
N HIS A 41 2.09 27.42 17.01
CA HIS A 41 2.43 27.77 15.63
C HIS A 41 2.77 26.54 14.78
N CYS A 42 2.60 25.33 15.32
CA CYS A 42 2.77 24.08 14.57
C CYS A 42 1.43 23.32 14.45
N PRO A 43 0.63 23.55 13.39
CA PRO A 43 -0.73 23.00 13.29
C PRO A 43 -0.80 21.47 13.42
N ALA A 44 0.20 20.76 12.89
CA ALA A 44 0.27 19.29 12.94
C ALA A 44 0.38 18.77 14.38
N LEU A 45 1.30 19.32 15.18
CA LEU A 45 1.51 18.91 16.56
C LEU A 45 0.47 19.50 17.51
N LEU A 46 -0.05 20.70 17.19
CA LEU A 46 -1.13 21.34 17.95
C LEU A 46 -2.42 20.52 17.90
N LYS A 47 -2.73 19.88 16.75
CA LYS A 47 -3.91 19.02 16.61
C LYS A 47 -3.85 17.84 17.56
N ILE A 48 -2.68 17.19 17.67
CA ILE A 48 -2.44 16.05 18.58
C ILE A 48 -2.52 16.51 20.05
N ALA A 49 -1.87 17.64 20.38
CA ALA A 49 -1.85 18.17 21.74
C ALA A 49 -3.22 18.67 22.24
N LYS A 50 -4.17 18.94 21.33
CA LYS A 50 -5.55 19.34 21.65
C LYS A 50 -6.54 18.17 21.67
N SER A 51 -6.12 16.94 21.35
CA SER A 51 -7.00 15.77 21.41
C SER A 51 -7.51 15.54 22.83
N PRO A 52 -8.81 15.24 23.03
CA PRO A 52 -9.40 15.04 24.36
C PRO A 52 -8.83 13.82 25.09
N LEU A 53 -8.31 12.85 24.35
CA LEU A 53 -7.53 11.71 24.87
C LEU A 53 -6.26 11.60 24.04
N VAL A 54 -5.11 11.85 24.67
CA VAL A 54 -3.79 11.70 24.04
C VAL A 54 -3.23 10.35 24.49
N SER A 55 -3.08 9.42 23.56
CA SER A 55 -2.48 8.10 23.81
C SER A 55 -1.01 8.21 24.23
N GLU A 56 -0.47 7.14 24.83
CA GLU A 56 0.92 7.11 25.28
C GLU A 56 1.92 7.18 24.11
N SER A 57 1.54 6.67 22.94
CA SER A 57 2.31 6.81 21.69
C SER A 57 2.31 8.25 21.18
N GLU A 58 1.17 8.95 21.18
CA GLU A 58 1.09 10.37 20.83
C GLU A 58 1.88 11.26 21.81
N ARG A 59 1.89 10.89 23.10
CA ARG A 59 2.69 11.59 24.12
C ARG A 59 4.18 11.44 23.85
N LYS A 60 4.65 10.23 23.51
CA LYS A 60 6.04 9.99 23.10
C LYS A 60 6.38 10.71 21.80
N TYR A 61 5.45 10.74 20.84
CA TYR A 61 5.61 11.47 19.59
C TYR A 61 5.77 12.97 19.79
N LEU A 62 4.92 13.61 20.62
CA LEU A 62 5.04 15.02 20.97
C LEU A 62 6.35 15.31 21.72
N GLN A 63 6.76 14.44 22.65
CA GLN A 63 8.00 14.57 23.41
C GLN A 63 9.24 14.54 22.51
N ALA A 64 9.25 13.66 21.51
CA ALA A 64 10.36 13.53 20.58
C ALA A 64 10.52 14.75 19.65
N HIS A 65 9.51 15.62 19.55
CA HIS A 65 9.59 16.88 18.79
C HIS A 65 10.04 18.08 19.63
N PHE A 66 10.25 17.94 20.95
CA PHE A 66 10.68 19.08 21.76
C PHE A 66 12.08 19.55 21.40
N CYS A 67 12.18 20.84 21.08
CA CYS A 67 13.44 21.51 20.76
C CYS A 67 13.76 22.65 21.75
N GLY A 68 12.93 22.85 22.78
CA GLY A 68 13.12 23.83 23.85
C GLY A 68 11.89 23.95 24.76
N ASP A 69 11.93 24.83 25.75
CA ASP A 69 10.78 25.06 26.65
C ASP A 69 9.56 25.51 25.86
N ARG A 70 8.51 24.67 25.85
CA ARG A 70 7.25 24.86 25.11
C ARG A 70 7.43 25.05 23.59
N LYS A 71 8.57 24.65 23.03
CA LYS A 71 8.88 24.70 21.59
C LYS A 71 9.01 23.30 21.01
N VAL A 72 8.53 23.16 19.78
CA VAL A 72 8.57 21.92 19.00
C VAL A 72 9.23 22.17 17.66
N CYS A 73 9.92 21.15 17.16
CA CYS A 73 10.48 21.16 15.83
C CYS A 73 9.36 20.91 14.80
N CYS A 74 8.99 21.95 14.06
CA CYS A 74 7.90 21.89 13.08
C CYS A 74 8.44 21.90 11.65
N GLU A 75 8.01 20.96 10.81
CA GLU A 75 8.44 20.88 9.40
C GLU A 75 8.06 22.17 8.64
N LYS A 76 9.02 22.76 7.92
CA LYS A 76 8.76 23.96 7.09
C LYS A 76 7.94 23.54 5.85
N PRO A 77 6.82 24.20 5.52
CA PRO A 77 6.11 23.93 4.28
C PRO A 77 7.01 24.28 3.08
N SER A 78 7.16 23.36 2.13
CA SER A 78 7.92 23.61 0.90
C SER A 78 7.19 24.65 0.05
N ILE A 79 7.76 25.85 -0.08
CA ILE A 79 7.26 26.88 -1.01
C ILE A 79 7.74 26.49 -2.41
N THR A 80 6.87 25.86 -3.21
CA THR A 80 7.09 25.75 -4.66
C THR A 80 6.70 27.09 -5.28
N THR A 81 7.69 27.90 -5.63
CA THR A 81 7.49 29.16 -6.37
C THR A 81 6.93 28.85 -7.75
N ALA A 82 5.64 29.15 -7.97
CA ALA A 82 5.00 29.07 -9.27
C ALA A 82 5.49 30.22 -10.17
N THR A 83 6.36 29.91 -11.14
CA THR A 83 6.63 30.83 -12.25
C THR A 83 5.54 30.65 -13.29
N THR A 84 4.63 31.63 -13.37
CA THR A 84 3.59 31.73 -14.39
C THR A 84 4.22 31.82 -15.77
N THR A 85 4.23 30.72 -16.50
CA THR A 85 4.41 30.74 -17.96
C THR A 85 3.08 30.34 -18.57
N THR A 86 2.43 31.29 -19.21
CA THR A 86 1.15 31.09 -19.90
C THR A 86 1.40 30.22 -21.12
N THR A 87 1.20 28.91 -20.97
CA THR A 87 1.19 27.97 -22.09
C THR A 87 -0.23 27.43 -22.21
N THR A 88 -0.83 27.60 -23.39
CA THR A 88 -2.16 27.14 -23.76
C THR A 88 -2.32 25.64 -23.50
N ILE A 89 -3.12 25.26 -22.50
CA ILE A 89 -3.41 23.87 -22.14
C ILE A 89 -4.45 23.31 -23.11
N SER A 90 -4.09 22.21 -23.76
CA SER A 90 -5.00 21.42 -24.60
C SER A 90 -5.95 20.56 -23.76
N GLU A 91 -7.16 20.30 -24.25
CA GLU A 91 -8.28 19.62 -23.55
C GLU A 91 -8.00 18.20 -23.04
N ASN A 92 -6.84 17.60 -23.34
CA ASN A 92 -6.47 16.26 -22.88
C ASN A 92 -5.91 16.20 -21.44
N ASP A 93 -5.27 17.27 -20.95
CA ASP A 93 -4.63 17.25 -19.62
C ASP A 93 -5.63 17.30 -18.46
N ASN A 94 -6.82 17.85 -18.70
CA ASN A 94 -7.84 18.01 -17.67
C ASN A 94 -8.48 16.67 -17.24
N LYS A 95 -8.53 15.68 -18.15
CA LYS A 95 -9.05 14.33 -17.86
C LYS A 95 -8.10 13.50 -16.99
N GLY A 96 -6.79 13.60 -17.20
CA GLY A 96 -5.80 12.88 -16.39
C GLY A 96 -5.77 13.37 -14.93
N PHE A 97 -5.91 14.68 -14.74
CA PHE A 97 -5.97 15.30 -13.41
C PHE A 97 -7.29 14.98 -12.67
N GLN A 98 -8.42 14.84 -13.38
CA GLN A 98 -9.67 14.41 -12.76
C GLN A 98 -9.65 12.91 -12.41
N ALA A 99 -9.09 12.05 -13.27
CA ALA A 99 -9.00 10.63 -12.97
C ALA A 99 -8.10 10.33 -11.77
N SER A 100 -6.99 11.05 -11.60
CA SER A 100 -6.14 10.88 -10.40
C SER A 100 -6.88 11.28 -9.12
N SER A 101 -7.82 12.23 -9.20
CA SER A 101 -8.68 12.60 -8.06
C SER A 101 -9.72 11.53 -7.67
N LEU A 102 -9.99 10.57 -8.57
CA LEU A 102 -10.86 9.41 -8.30
C LEU A 102 -10.14 8.28 -7.57
N LEU A 103 -8.81 8.31 -7.49
CA LEU A 103 -8.05 7.42 -6.62
C LEU A 103 -7.93 8.06 -5.24
N SER A 104 -7.95 7.22 -4.20
CA SER A 104 -7.76 7.70 -2.83
C SER A 104 -6.34 8.25 -2.67
N ASN A 105 -6.24 9.40 -2.00
CA ASN A 105 -4.94 9.98 -1.65
C ASN A 105 -4.22 9.11 -0.61
N GLU A 106 -2.91 9.29 -0.44
CA GLU A 106 -2.08 8.49 0.49
C GLU A 106 -2.53 8.56 1.96
N LYS A 107 -3.36 9.55 2.35
CA LYS A 107 -3.94 9.65 3.70
C LYS A 107 -5.19 8.78 3.86
N ASP A 108 -5.76 8.29 2.77
CA ASP A 108 -7.03 7.56 2.70
C ASP A 108 -6.91 6.20 1.97
N CYS A 109 -5.70 5.75 1.65
CA CYS A 109 -5.42 4.44 1.06
C CYS A 109 -4.22 3.75 1.70
N GLY A 110 -4.12 2.43 1.55
CA GLY A 110 -2.92 1.68 1.94
C GLY A 110 -2.61 1.69 3.44
N LEU A 111 -3.53 2.15 4.28
CA LEU A 111 -3.38 2.19 5.73
C LEU A 111 -3.79 0.83 6.31
N ASP A 112 -2.85 0.12 6.91
CA ASP A 112 -3.14 -1.15 7.57
C ASP A 112 -3.28 -0.97 9.09
N SER A 113 -4.20 -1.72 9.70
CA SER A 113 -4.61 -1.57 11.10
C SER A 113 -3.63 -2.22 12.08
N ALA A 114 -2.77 -3.12 11.61
CA ALA A 114 -2.00 -4.02 12.46
C ALA A 114 -0.57 -3.54 12.70
N GLY A 115 -0.30 -3.10 13.94
CA GLY A 115 1.04 -2.77 14.45
C GLY A 115 1.90 -3.97 14.87
N PHE A 116 1.40 -5.20 14.75
CA PHE A 116 2.12 -6.41 15.10
C PHE A 116 2.02 -7.44 13.99
N ARG A 117 3.15 -7.72 13.33
CA ARG A 117 3.31 -8.83 12.39
C ARG A 117 3.83 -10.03 13.17
N ILE A 118 3.16 -11.17 13.04
CA ILE A 118 3.76 -12.46 13.36
C ILE A 118 4.68 -12.79 12.16
N TYR A 119 5.93 -13.12 12.45
CA TYR A 119 6.92 -13.46 11.43
C TYR A 119 6.69 -14.91 11.00
N ASP A 120 6.98 -15.21 9.72
CA ASP A 120 6.52 -16.34 8.89
C ASP A 120 5.06 -16.19 8.39
N GLY A 121 4.88 -16.23 7.06
CA GLY A 121 3.63 -15.89 6.39
C GLY A 121 2.49 -16.85 6.72
N ASP A 122 1.53 -16.36 7.51
CA ASP A 122 0.42 -17.14 8.07
C ASP A 122 -0.93 -16.41 7.94
N ARG A 123 -1.95 -16.92 8.66
CA ARG A 123 -3.30 -16.36 8.78
C ARG A 123 -3.22 -14.89 9.17
N THR A 124 -3.94 -14.03 8.44
CA THR A 124 -4.04 -12.61 8.79
C THR A 124 -4.95 -12.44 10.01
N ASN A 125 -4.79 -11.33 10.72
CA ASN A 125 -5.87 -10.79 11.54
C ASN A 125 -7.03 -10.33 10.64
N LYS A 126 -8.23 -10.22 11.19
CA LYS A 126 -9.46 -9.84 10.47
C LYS A 126 -9.36 -8.47 9.78
N GLU A 127 -8.69 -7.51 10.40
CA GLU A 127 -8.59 -6.11 9.96
C GLU A 127 -7.34 -5.82 9.12
N GLN A 128 -6.54 -6.85 8.80
CA GLN A 128 -5.36 -6.70 7.96
C GLN A 128 -5.71 -6.70 6.47
N PHE A 129 -5.00 -5.89 5.69
CA PHE A 129 -5.09 -5.86 4.22
C PHE A 129 -6.53 -5.64 3.73
N ARG A 130 -7.11 -4.52 4.15
CA ARG A 130 -8.52 -4.16 3.98
C ARG A 130 -8.97 -3.87 2.54
N TRP A 131 -8.01 -3.83 1.62
CA TRP A 131 -8.22 -3.67 0.19
C TRP A 131 -8.36 -5.00 -0.54
N THR A 132 -8.03 -6.13 0.10
CA THR A 132 -8.09 -7.44 -0.55
C THR A 132 -9.54 -7.81 -0.84
N VAL A 133 -9.80 -8.15 -2.10
CA VAL A 133 -11.13 -8.51 -2.60
C VAL A 133 -11.15 -9.98 -2.97
N ALA A 134 -12.19 -10.70 -2.60
CA ALA A 134 -12.45 -12.06 -3.08
C ALA A 134 -13.41 -12.02 -4.29
N LEU A 135 -13.02 -12.70 -5.37
CA LEU A 135 -13.84 -12.87 -6.57
C LEU A 135 -14.52 -14.24 -6.52
N ASP A 136 -15.83 -14.20 -6.31
CA ASP A 136 -16.69 -15.36 -6.12
C ASP A 136 -17.48 -15.67 -7.40
N TYR A 137 -17.32 -16.89 -7.88
CA TYR A 137 -17.87 -17.36 -9.15
C TYR A 137 -19.11 -18.21 -8.90
N ASN A 138 -20.11 -18.07 -9.77
CA ASN A 138 -21.28 -18.94 -9.80
C ASN A 138 -21.45 -19.61 -11.18
N LEU A 139 -20.38 -20.22 -11.68
CA LEU A 139 -20.41 -20.98 -12.94
C LEU A 139 -20.71 -22.46 -12.68
N PRO A 140 -21.33 -23.20 -13.62
CA PRO A 140 -21.66 -24.62 -13.45
C PRO A 140 -20.48 -25.49 -12.99
N ASN A 141 -19.28 -25.24 -13.54
CA ASN A 141 -18.07 -26.03 -13.27
C ASN A 141 -17.02 -25.28 -12.43
N LYS A 142 -17.32 -24.04 -11.99
CA LYS A 142 -16.39 -23.19 -11.24
C LYS A 142 -17.17 -22.30 -10.27
N LYS A 143 -17.31 -22.77 -9.03
CA LYS A 143 -18.01 -22.06 -7.95
C LYS A 143 -17.09 -21.62 -6.82
N GLY A 144 -17.52 -20.60 -6.08
CA GLY A 144 -16.83 -20.09 -4.90
C GLY A 144 -15.75 -19.07 -5.24
N VAL A 145 -15.01 -18.65 -4.21
CA VAL A 145 -13.84 -17.77 -4.37
C VAL A 145 -12.75 -18.49 -5.17
N ARG A 146 -12.35 -17.91 -6.31
CA ARG A 146 -11.33 -18.47 -7.23
C ARG A 146 -10.23 -17.51 -7.63
N CYS A 147 -10.46 -16.22 -7.49
CA CYS A 147 -9.48 -15.17 -7.73
C CYS A 147 -9.59 -14.12 -6.62
N GLY A 148 -8.53 -13.33 -6.50
CA GLY A 148 -8.49 -12.11 -5.71
C GLY A 148 -8.60 -10.85 -6.57
N GLY A 149 -8.55 -9.72 -5.89
CA GLY A 149 -8.43 -8.39 -6.46
C GLY A 149 -8.04 -7.38 -5.40
N SER A 150 -7.89 -6.14 -5.82
CA SER A 150 -7.54 -5.01 -4.96
C SER A 150 -8.53 -3.87 -5.15
N LEU A 151 -9.18 -3.43 -4.08
CA LEU A 151 -9.96 -2.20 -4.08
C LEU A 151 -9.03 -1.00 -4.27
N ILE A 152 -9.24 -0.19 -5.31
CA ILE A 152 -8.38 0.96 -5.62
C ILE A 152 -9.07 2.32 -5.40
N ASN A 153 -10.40 2.31 -5.27
CA ASN A 153 -11.21 3.44 -4.80
C ASN A 153 -12.58 2.92 -4.35
N THR A 154 -13.57 3.80 -4.15
CA THR A 154 -14.91 3.39 -3.68
C THR A 154 -15.70 2.52 -4.65
N ARG A 155 -15.30 2.39 -5.92
CA ARG A 155 -16.13 1.75 -6.97
C ARG A 155 -15.39 0.75 -7.85
N TYR A 156 -14.07 0.77 -7.87
CA TYR A 156 -13.25 -0.03 -8.77
C TYR A 156 -12.37 -1.01 -8.01
N VAL A 157 -12.37 -2.24 -8.52
CA VAL A 157 -11.46 -3.31 -8.12
C VAL A 157 -10.53 -3.60 -9.30
N LEU A 158 -9.23 -3.67 -9.02
CA LEU A 158 -8.22 -4.12 -9.96
C LEU A 158 -7.95 -5.61 -9.77
N THR A 159 -7.82 -6.36 -10.86
CA THR A 159 -7.55 -7.80 -10.84
C THR A 159 -6.85 -8.21 -12.15
N ALA A 160 -6.54 -9.50 -12.29
CA ALA A 160 -5.99 -10.05 -13.52
C ALA A 160 -7.09 -10.24 -14.58
N ALA A 161 -6.74 -10.07 -15.85
CA ALA A 161 -7.69 -10.27 -16.95
C ALA A 161 -8.12 -11.73 -17.08
N HIS A 162 -7.21 -12.68 -16.85
CA HIS A 162 -7.53 -14.11 -16.90
C HIS A 162 -8.58 -14.54 -15.86
N CYS A 163 -8.72 -13.79 -14.76
CA CYS A 163 -9.76 -14.04 -13.76
C CYS A 163 -11.16 -13.72 -14.32
N VAL A 164 -11.28 -12.71 -15.17
CA VAL A 164 -12.58 -12.15 -15.56
C VAL A 164 -12.97 -12.44 -17.01
N ASP A 165 -12.04 -12.87 -17.87
CA ASP A 165 -12.32 -13.20 -19.27
C ASP A 165 -13.38 -14.31 -19.40
N ILE A 166 -13.34 -15.31 -18.50
CA ILE A 166 -14.32 -16.41 -18.48
C ILE A 166 -15.76 -15.97 -18.18
N VAL A 167 -15.95 -14.82 -17.52
CA VAL A 167 -17.26 -14.26 -17.16
C VAL A 167 -17.57 -12.98 -17.92
N ARG A 168 -16.75 -12.60 -18.91
CA ARG A 168 -16.86 -11.32 -19.63
C ARG A 168 -18.25 -11.10 -20.26
N ASN A 169 -18.87 -12.19 -20.74
CA ASN A 169 -20.17 -12.16 -21.41
C ASN A 169 -21.34 -12.38 -20.43
N ASN A 170 -21.07 -12.82 -19.20
CA ASN A 170 -22.08 -13.02 -18.16
C ASN A 170 -21.56 -12.57 -16.79
N LYS A 171 -21.40 -11.25 -16.63
CA LYS A 171 -20.92 -10.63 -15.38
C LYS A 171 -21.78 -10.93 -14.14
N GLN A 172 -23.00 -11.45 -14.30
CA GLN A 172 -23.85 -11.86 -13.16
C GLN A 172 -23.32 -13.13 -12.47
N ASP A 173 -22.47 -13.90 -13.13
CA ASP A 173 -21.81 -15.08 -12.55
C ASP A 173 -20.61 -14.71 -11.67
N LEU A 174 -20.32 -13.42 -11.49
CA LEU A 174 -19.23 -12.91 -10.68
C LEU A 174 -19.75 -11.97 -9.60
N THR A 175 -19.41 -12.27 -8.35
CA THR A 175 -19.68 -11.43 -7.18
C THR A 175 -18.37 -10.96 -6.57
N ILE A 176 -18.29 -9.67 -6.25
CA ILE A 176 -17.18 -9.04 -5.54
C ILE A 176 -17.49 -9.11 -4.04
N ARG A 177 -16.63 -9.75 -3.25
CA ARG A 177 -16.74 -9.77 -1.78
C ARG A 177 -15.70 -8.83 -1.17
N LEU A 178 -16.14 -7.86 -0.37
CA LEU A 178 -15.31 -6.86 0.29
C LEU A 178 -15.40 -7.00 1.80
N GLY A 179 -14.28 -6.80 2.50
CA GLY A 179 -14.22 -6.93 3.96
C GLY A 179 -14.18 -8.37 4.45
N GLU A 180 -14.05 -9.32 3.52
CA GLU A 180 -13.96 -10.75 3.79
C GLU A 180 -12.69 -11.10 4.58
N TRP A 181 -12.80 -12.08 5.46
CA TRP A 181 -11.68 -12.74 6.11
C TRP A 181 -11.85 -14.26 6.13
N ASN A 182 -12.98 -14.79 6.58
CA ASN A 182 -13.30 -16.22 6.58
C ASN A 182 -14.42 -16.52 5.57
N ILE A 183 -14.06 -17.03 4.38
CA ILE A 183 -15.01 -17.24 3.26
C ILE A 183 -16.15 -18.22 3.54
N ASP A 184 -16.07 -18.98 4.63
CA ASP A 184 -17.07 -19.95 5.09
C ASP A 184 -17.99 -19.38 6.19
N GLN A 185 -17.79 -18.13 6.64
CA GLN A 185 -18.50 -17.50 7.76
C GLN A 185 -18.86 -16.03 7.45
N ASN A 186 -20.05 -15.58 7.87
CA ASN A 186 -20.44 -14.17 7.80
C ASN A 186 -21.51 -13.89 8.87
N PRO A 187 -21.30 -12.97 9.83
CA PRO A 187 -20.13 -12.09 9.99
C PRO A 187 -18.86 -12.85 10.42
N ASP A 188 -17.70 -12.26 10.12
CA ASP A 188 -16.38 -12.78 10.46
C ASP A 188 -16.07 -12.58 11.95
N CYS A 189 -16.11 -13.65 12.76
CA CYS A 189 -15.85 -13.60 14.19
C CYS A 189 -14.62 -14.43 14.59
N GLU A 190 -13.96 -14.08 15.68
CA GLU A 190 -12.90 -14.94 16.23
C GLU A 190 -13.46 -16.24 16.79
N GLU A 191 -12.71 -17.34 16.63
CA GLU A 191 -13.18 -18.68 17.05
C GLU A 191 -13.42 -18.80 18.56
N PHE A 192 -12.78 -17.94 19.36
CA PHE A 192 -12.84 -17.97 20.83
C PHE A 192 -13.49 -16.73 21.44
N ASP A 193 -14.00 -15.80 20.61
CA ASP A 193 -14.67 -14.59 21.05
C ASP A 193 -15.76 -14.21 20.02
N GLU A 194 -16.98 -14.72 20.25
CA GLU A 194 -18.14 -14.48 19.38
C GLU A 194 -18.66 -13.02 19.44
N GLU A 195 -18.16 -12.20 20.38
CA GLU A 195 -18.48 -10.77 20.44
C GLU A 195 -17.50 -9.93 19.60
N ASP A 196 -16.30 -10.47 19.33
CA ASP A 196 -15.32 -9.85 18.45
C ASP A 196 -15.56 -10.28 16.98
N CYS A 197 -16.48 -9.58 16.32
CA CYS A 197 -16.79 -9.76 14.91
C CYS A 197 -16.53 -8.50 14.09
N ASN A 198 -16.00 -8.70 12.89
CA ASN A 198 -16.06 -7.67 11.85
C ASN A 198 -17.52 -7.50 11.37
N PRO A 199 -17.88 -6.31 10.88
CA PRO A 199 -19.14 -6.11 10.16
C PRO A 199 -19.30 -7.05 8.97
N GLU A 200 -20.55 -7.28 8.55
CA GLU A 200 -20.87 -8.22 7.47
C GLU A 200 -20.13 -7.90 6.16
N VAL A 201 -19.75 -8.97 5.46
CA VAL A 201 -19.13 -8.90 4.13
C VAL A 201 -20.06 -8.21 3.14
N ILE A 202 -19.51 -7.28 2.35
CA ILE A 202 -20.27 -6.62 1.28
C ILE A 202 -20.17 -7.45 0.00
N PHE A 203 -21.32 -7.96 -0.46
CA PHE A 203 -21.48 -8.65 -1.74
C PHE A 203 -21.86 -7.67 -2.86
N ALA A 204 -20.87 -7.10 -3.54
CA ALA A 204 -21.06 -6.14 -4.62
C ALA A 204 -21.25 -6.83 -5.98
N ARG A 205 -22.25 -6.35 -6.74
CA ARG A 205 -22.47 -6.79 -8.13
C ARG A 205 -21.58 -6.03 -9.10
N VAL A 206 -21.13 -6.72 -10.14
CA VAL A 206 -20.34 -6.15 -11.23
C VAL A 206 -21.25 -5.42 -12.23
N ASP A 207 -20.95 -4.15 -12.48
CA ASP A 207 -21.59 -3.34 -13.52
C ASP A 207 -20.81 -3.40 -14.83
N GLN A 208 -19.49 -3.35 -14.77
CA GLN A 208 -18.66 -3.42 -15.97
C GLN A 208 -17.38 -4.22 -15.71
N ILE A 209 -17.02 -5.06 -16.67
CA ILE A 209 -15.72 -5.74 -16.74
C ILE A 209 -14.93 -5.02 -17.84
N ILE A 210 -13.78 -4.46 -17.49
CA ILE A 210 -12.92 -3.70 -18.39
C ILE A 210 -11.58 -4.43 -18.48
N ILE A 211 -11.46 -5.33 -19.46
CA ILE A 211 -10.22 -6.05 -19.74
C ILE A 211 -9.31 -5.17 -20.59
N HIS A 212 -8.01 -5.15 -20.30
CA HIS A 212 -7.05 -4.41 -21.13
C HIS A 212 -7.14 -4.88 -22.60
N PRO A 213 -7.24 -3.97 -23.60
CA PRO A 213 -7.49 -4.35 -24.99
C PRO A 213 -6.36 -5.17 -25.62
N GLY A 214 -5.14 -5.03 -25.10
CA GLY A 214 -3.99 -5.85 -25.49
C GLY A 214 -3.96 -7.25 -24.86
N TYR A 215 -4.91 -7.61 -23.99
CA TYR A 215 -4.89 -8.87 -23.26
C TYR A 215 -4.89 -10.08 -24.21
N LYS A 216 -3.85 -10.92 -24.09
CA LYS A 216 -3.73 -12.19 -24.80
C LYS A 216 -2.99 -13.20 -23.92
N LYS A 217 -3.71 -14.18 -23.38
CA LYS A 217 -3.17 -15.20 -22.44
C LYS A 217 -2.57 -14.58 -21.17
N GLN A 218 -1.26 -14.35 -21.13
CA GLN A 218 -0.53 -13.76 -20.00
C GLN A 218 0.06 -12.38 -20.34
N VAL A 219 -0.16 -11.90 -21.57
CA VAL A 219 0.25 -10.56 -22.00
C VAL A 219 -0.85 -9.58 -21.62
N HIS A 220 -0.48 -8.45 -21.01
CA HIS A 220 -1.39 -7.43 -20.50
C HIS A 220 -2.51 -7.98 -19.60
N ASP A 221 -2.12 -8.85 -18.67
CA ASP A 221 -3.03 -9.56 -17.77
C ASP A 221 -3.53 -8.67 -16.62
N ILE A 222 -4.39 -7.72 -16.98
CA ILE A 222 -4.99 -6.73 -16.08
C ILE A 222 -6.41 -6.39 -16.51
N ALA A 223 -7.29 -6.26 -15.53
CA ALA A 223 -8.67 -5.83 -15.72
C ALA A 223 -9.17 -4.99 -14.54
N LEU A 224 -10.14 -4.12 -14.85
CA LEU A 224 -10.90 -3.37 -13.86
C LEU A 224 -12.33 -3.92 -13.78
N LEU A 225 -12.83 -4.03 -12.56
CA LEU A 225 -14.23 -4.32 -12.28
C LEU A 225 -14.87 -3.06 -11.70
N LYS A 226 -15.84 -2.49 -12.41
CA LYS A 226 -16.69 -1.41 -11.90
C LYS A 226 -17.85 -2.01 -11.12
N MET A 227 -17.97 -1.65 -9.85
CA MET A 227 -19.09 -2.04 -9.01
C MET A 227 -20.36 -1.26 -9.37
N LYS A 228 -21.50 -1.94 -9.31
CA LYS A 228 -22.82 -1.34 -9.58
C LYS A 228 -23.14 -0.19 -8.64
N GLN A 229 -22.78 -0.33 -7.38
CA GLN A 229 -22.92 0.70 -6.36
C GLN A 229 -21.54 1.05 -5.83
N ALA A 230 -21.25 2.35 -5.68
CA ALA A 230 -20.04 2.79 -5.00
C ALA A 230 -20.20 2.58 -3.49
N LEU A 231 -19.08 2.28 -2.83
CA LEU A 231 -19.00 2.28 -1.37
C LEU A 231 -19.17 3.71 -0.83
N PRO A 232 -19.68 3.86 0.41
CA PRO A 232 -19.63 5.12 1.11
C PRO A 232 -18.19 5.67 1.17
N LYS A 233 -18.04 6.99 1.08
CA LYS A 233 -16.71 7.64 1.17
C LYS A 233 -16.01 7.44 2.52
N ASN A 234 -16.78 7.12 3.56
CA ASN A 234 -16.24 6.78 4.86
C ASN A 234 -15.91 5.29 4.86
N TYR A 235 -14.66 4.99 4.50
CA TYR A 235 -14.11 3.65 4.61
C TYR A 235 -14.21 3.11 6.04
N THR A 236 -14.35 1.80 6.17
CA THR A 236 -14.58 1.14 7.45
C THR A 236 -13.26 0.63 8.05
N THR A 237 -13.33 0.10 9.27
CA THR A 237 -12.19 -0.59 9.91
C THR A 237 -11.74 -1.85 9.18
N HIS A 238 -12.49 -2.34 8.18
CA HIS A 238 -12.23 -3.62 7.49
C HIS A 238 -12.27 -3.48 5.95
N ILE A 239 -12.65 -2.32 5.40
CA ILE A 239 -12.62 -2.02 3.96
C ILE A 239 -11.94 -0.67 3.74
N LEU A 240 -10.82 -0.67 3.02
CA LEU A 240 -10.05 0.51 2.63
C LEU A 240 -9.34 0.22 1.30
N PRO A 241 -9.25 1.15 0.35
CA PRO A 241 -8.48 0.92 -0.88
C PRO A 241 -6.97 0.86 -0.63
N ILE A 242 -6.24 0.17 -1.52
CA ILE A 242 -4.78 0.24 -1.59
C ILE A 242 -4.35 1.44 -2.43
N CYS A 243 -3.18 2.01 -2.14
CA CYS A 243 -2.63 3.09 -2.96
C CYS A 243 -2.11 2.58 -4.30
N VAL A 244 -2.39 3.32 -5.37
CA VAL A 244 -1.73 3.14 -6.67
C VAL A 244 -0.48 4.03 -6.70
N PRO A 245 0.67 3.56 -7.20
CA PRO A 245 1.92 4.34 -7.24
C PRO A 245 1.84 5.44 -8.31
N LEU A 246 1.35 6.63 -7.93
CA LEU A 246 1.17 7.77 -8.83
C LEU A 246 2.35 8.76 -8.84
N SER A 247 3.25 8.69 -7.86
CA SER A 247 4.40 9.59 -7.81
C SER A 247 5.43 9.22 -8.89
N THR A 248 6.11 10.22 -9.44
CA THR A 248 7.16 10.00 -10.45
C THR A 248 8.25 9.05 -9.93
N GLU A 249 8.63 9.17 -8.66
CA GLU A 249 9.59 8.29 -8.01
C GLU A 249 9.13 6.83 -8.02
N LEU A 250 7.90 6.56 -7.59
CA LEU A 250 7.37 5.20 -7.55
C LEU A 250 7.12 4.64 -8.95
N MET A 251 6.70 5.46 -9.91
CA MET A 251 6.50 5.04 -11.29
C MET A 251 7.81 4.67 -12.00
N GLN A 252 8.94 5.27 -11.58
CA GLN A 252 10.26 5.00 -12.13
C GLN A 252 11.02 3.90 -11.38
N ASP A 253 10.55 3.47 -10.19
CA ASP A 253 11.18 2.39 -9.45
C ASP A 253 10.90 1.03 -10.12
N SER A 254 11.96 0.26 -10.33
CA SER A 254 11.88 -1.13 -10.81
C SER A 254 11.44 -2.10 -9.72
N PHE A 255 11.48 -1.66 -8.45
CA PHE A 255 11.22 -2.41 -7.23
C PHE A 255 12.04 -3.69 -7.13
N VAL A 256 13.27 -3.74 -7.64
CA VAL A 256 14.14 -4.93 -7.55
C VAL A 256 14.69 -5.10 -6.13
N ASN A 257 14.75 -6.35 -5.64
CA ASN A 257 15.26 -6.73 -4.33
C ASN A 257 14.52 -6.04 -3.16
N LYS A 258 13.20 -5.91 -3.27
CA LYS A 258 12.33 -5.32 -2.25
C LYS A 258 11.54 -6.41 -1.56
N ASN A 259 11.41 -6.31 -0.24
CA ASN A 259 10.49 -7.14 0.52
C ASN A 259 9.07 -6.65 0.27
N VAL A 260 8.22 -7.58 -0.12
CA VAL A 260 6.85 -7.33 -0.57
C VAL A 260 5.94 -8.39 0.04
N THR A 261 4.65 -8.09 0.07
CA THR A 261 3.63 -8.97 0.62
C THR A 261 2.69 -9.41 -0.49
N VAL A 262 2.24 -10.66 -0.44
CA VAL A 262 1.09 -11.17 -1.20
C VAL A 262 0.00 -11.57 -0.23
N VAL A 263 -1.26 -11.41 -0.62
CA VAL A 263 -2.42 -11.67 0.24
C VAL A 263 -3.54 -12.33 -0.56
N GLY A 264 -4.21 -13.33 0.02
CA GLY A 264 -5.35 -14.00 -0.62
C GLY A 264 -5.95 -15.15 0.19
N TRP A 265 -6.82 -15.93 -0.46
CA TRP A 265 -7.51 -17.11 0.10
C TRP A 265 -7.14 -18.38 -0.66
N GLY A 266 -5.90 -18.44 -1.17
CA GLY A 266 -5.36 -19.62 -1.82
C GLY A 266 -5.18 -20.79 -0.88
N ARG A 267 -4.02 -21.44 -0.90
CA ARG A 267 -3.77 -22.62 -0.07
C ARG A 267 -3.08 -22.23 1.24
N ASN A 268 -3.53 -22.81 2.37
CA ASN A 268 -2.90 -22.68 3.69
C ASN A 268 -1.62 -23.54 3.83
N GLU A 269 -1.07 -23.59 5.05
CA GLU A 269 0.09 -24.39 5.46
C GLU A 269 -0.02 -25.91 5.23
N ASN A 270 -1.20 -26.44 4.91
CA ASN A 270 -1.35 -27.87 4.58
C ASN A 270 -1.55 -28.11 3.08
N GLY A 271 -1.42 -27.06 2.26
CA GLY A 271 -1.68 -27.15 0.83
C GLY A 271 -3.17 -27.32 0.53
N THR A 272 -4.04 -27.04 1.50
CA THR A 272 -5.50 -27.07 1.35
C THR A 272 -6.03 -25.66 1.16
N LYS A 273 -7.14 -25.48 0.45
CA LYS A 273 -7.75 -24.16 0.30
C LYS A 273 -8.00 -23.57 1.70
N SER A 274 -7.49 -22.36 1.94
CA SER A 274 -7.70 -21.66 3.20
C SER A 274 -9.08 -21.04 3.22
N ARG A 275 -9.79 -21.21 4.34
CA ARG A 275 -10.99 -20.42 4.59
C ARG A 275 -10.64 -18.99 5.02
N HIS A 276 -9.53 -18.82 5.74
CA HIS A 276 -9.07 -17.53 6.23
C HIS A 276 -8.15 -16.85 5.21
N LYS A 277 -8.16 -15.52 5.20
CA LYS A 277 -7.20 -14.70 4.46
C LYS A 277 -5.79 -14.98 5.01
N MET A 278 -4.86 -15.24 4.10
CA MET A 278 -3.46 -15.54 4.37
C MET A 278 -2.58 -14.47 3.75
N TYR A 279 -1.38 -14.29 4.29
CA TYR A 279 -0.34 -13.48 3.64
C TYR A 279 0.99 -14.20 3.60
N ALA A 280 1.85 -13.79 2.67
CA ALA A 280 3.24 -14.21 2.65
C ALA A 280 4.14 -13.02 2.33
N GLU A 281 5.30 -12.97 2.99
CA GLU A 281 6.37 -12.04 2.65
C GLU A 281 7.35 -12.72 1.69
N ILE A 282 7.60 -12.07 0.57
CA ILE A 282 8.51 -12.53 -0.48
C ILE A 282 9.40 -11.36 -0.94
N THR A 283 10.35 -11.64 -1.84
CA THR A 283 11.24 -10.61 -2.38
C THR A 283 11.12 -10.54 -3.89
N THR A 284 11.02 -9.33 -4.42
CA THR A 284 11.08 -9.09 -5.86
C THR A 284 12.48 -9.34 -6.39
N ILE A 285 12.56 -9.82 -7.64
CA ILE A 285 13.81 -10.05 -8.35
C ILE A 285 13.83 -9.26 -9.67
N SER A 286 15.01 -9.11 -10.27
CA SER A 286 15.12 -8.47 -11.58
C SER A 286 14.45 -9.31 -12.66
N ASN A 287 13.94 -8.65 -13.71
CA ASN A 287 13.36 -9.34 -14.87
C ASN A 287 14.39 -10.32 -15.49
N GLN A 288 15.65 -9.90 -15.64
CA GLN A 288 16.72 -10.78 -16.14
C GLN A 288 16.85 -12.08 -15.32
N ARG A 289 16.91 -11.96 -13.99
CA ARG A 289 17.00 -13.14 -13.13
C ARG A 289 15.77 -14.03 -13.25
N CYS A 290 14.59 -13.42 -13.42
CA CYS A 290 13.36 -14.15 -13.65
C CYS A 290 13.35 -14.89 -14.99
N GLU A 291 13.85 -14.26 -16.07
CA GLU A 291 14.02 -14.90 -17.37
C GLU A 291 14.94 -16.11 -17.28
N ASP A 292 16.08 -15.95 -16.59
CA ASP A 292 17.06 -17.02 -16.39
C ASP A 292 16.48 -18.18 -15.57
N GLU A 293 15.71 -17.90 -14.50
CA GLU A 293 15.15 -18.93 -13.63
C GLU A 293 13.91 -19.63 -14.22
N LEU A 294 13.10 -18.95 -15.05
CA LEU A 294 11.90 -19.51 -15.65
C LEU A 294 12.09 -20.05 -17.08
N GLU A 295 13.24 -19.76 -17.70
CA GLU A 295 13.50 -20.04 -19.11
C GLU A 295 12.41 -19.44 -20.04
N GLU A 296 11.86 -18.28 -19.66
CA GLU A 296 10.85 -17.53 -20.42
C GLU A 296 11.24 -16.07 -20.58
N SER A 297 10.71 -15.38 -21.60
CA SER A 297 10.92 -13.93 -21.74
C SER A 297 9.96 -13.13 -20.86
N ILE A 298 10.51 -12.16 -20.13
CA ILE A 298 9.83 -11.28 -19.17
C ILE A 298 9.93 -9.84 -19.64
N SER A 299 8.86 -9.37 -20.28
CA SER A 299 8.71 -7.98 -20.71
C SER A 299 8.64 -7.00 -19.52
N ASP A 300 8.97 -5.72 -19.76
CA ASP A 300 9.05 -4.68 -18.71
C ASP A 300 7.72 -4.41 -17.97
N ASN A 301 6.60 -4.71 -18.62
CA ASN A 301 5.26 -4.63 -18.02
C ASN A 301 4.92 -5.80 -17.08
N LYS A 302 5.89 -6.70 -16.84
CA LYS A 302 5.86 -7.76 -15.84
C LYS A 302 6.93 -7.49 -14.77
N MET A 303 6.76 -8.15 -13.63
CA MET A 303 7.76 -8.23 -12.57
C MET A 303 7.68 -9.60 -11.90
N CYS A 304 8.74 -9.99 -11.20
CA CYS A 304 8.79 -11.29 -10.55
C CYS A 304 9.13 -11.17 -9.08
N ALA A 305 8.60 -12.10 -8.29
CA ALA A 305 8.90 -12.23 -6.88
C ALA A 305 8.95 -13.70 -6.47
N LYS A 306 9.80 -13.99 -5.48
CA LYS A 306 10.00 -15.32 -4.91
C LYS A 306 10.41 -15.22 -3.45
N SER A 307 10.30 -16.30 -2.70
CA SER A 307 10.99 -16.36 -1.40
C SER A 307 12.50 -16.54 -1.59
N LEU A 308 13.26 -15.91 -0.69
CA LEU A 308 14.72 -16.03 -0.61
C LEU A 308 15.18 -16.97 0.51
N THR A 309 14.32 -17.31 1.46
CA THR A 309 14.67 -18.13 2.64
C THR A 309 14.51 -19.63 2.40
N GLY A 310 14.02 -20.03 1.23
CA GLY A 310 13.90 -21.42 0.83
C GLY A 310 12.67 -21.67 -0.02
N ILE A 311 12.15 -22.88 0.10
CA ILE A 311 10.88 -23.28 -0.49
C ILE A 311 9.76 -22.40 0.08
N TYR A 312 8.99 -21.76 -0.79
CA TYR A 312 7.78 -21.05 -0.40
C TYR A 312 6.56 -21.60 -1.11
N ARG A 313 5.39 -21.24 -0.59
CA ARG A 313 4.12 -21.56 -1.23
C ARG A 313 3.83 -20.49 -2.26
N GLU A 314 3.80 -20.92 -3.51
CA GLU A 314 3.40 -20.06 -4.62
C GLU A 314 1.95 -19.58 -4.43
N ALA A 315 1.65 -18.41 -5.03
CA ALA A 315 0.27 -17.98 -5.22
C ALA A 315 -0.54 -19.10 -5.91
N CYS A 316 -1.68 -19.44 -5.32
CA CYS A 316 -2.46 -20.61 -5.68
C CYS A 316 -3.88 -20.27 -6.14
N ASP A 317 -4.67 -21.29 -6.47
CA ASP A 317 -6.12 -21.15 -6.72
C ASP A 317 -6.77 -20.37 -5.56
N GLY A 318 -7.21 -19.13 -5.82
CA GLY A 318 -7.74 -18.21 -4.80
C GLY A 318 -6.91 -16.96 -4.58
N ASP A 319 -5.63 -16.95 -4.96
CA ASP A 319 -4.73 -15.79 -4.89
C ASP A 319 -4.60 -15.07 -6.24
N SER A 320 -4.82 -15.78 -7.37
CA SER A 320 -4.73 -15.23 -8.73
C SER A 320 -5.52 -13.91 -8.87
N GLY A 321 -4.89 -12.88 -9.44
CA GLY A 321 -5.48 -11.54 -9.52
C GLY A 321 -5.39 -10.70 -8.25
N GLY A 322 -4.91 -11.26 -7.13
CA GLY A 322 -4.68 -10.56 -5.88
C GLY A 322 -3.45 -9.65 -5.87
N PRO A 323 -3.27 -8.87 -4.79
CA PRO A 323 -2.23 -7.85 -4.69
C PRO A 323 -0.82 -8.42 -4.48
N LEU A 324 0.16 -7.87 -5.20
CA LEU A 324 1.55 -7.78 -4.77
C LEU A 324 1.81 -6.35 -4.30
N GLN A 325 2.13 -6.20 -3.01
CA GLN A 325 2.16 -4.89 -2.37
C GLN A 325 3.48 -4.63 -1.62
N ILE A 326 3.90 -3.37 -1.63
CA ILE A 326 5.07 -2.89 -0.88
C ILE A 326 4.61 -1.87 0.15
N GLN A 327 5.21 -1.91 1.34
CA GLN A 327 4.98 -0.87 2.35
C GLN A 327 6.11 0.16 2.32
N ILE A 328 5.75 1.42 2.12
CA ILE A 328 6.68 2.55 2.10
C ILE A 328 6.17 3.57 3.10
N ASN A 329 6.99 3.91 4.10
CA ASN A 329 6.66 4.88 5.16
C ASN A 329 5.30 4.60 5.83
N GLY A 330 4.99 3.32 6.08
CA GLY A 330 3.74 2.89 6.70
C GLY A 330 2.55 2.72 5.75
N THR A 331 2.67 3.15 4.49
CA THR A 331 1.59 3.08 3.48
C THR A 331 1.84 1.95 2.49
N TYR A 332 0.82 1.15 2.21
CA TYR A 332 0.88 0.07 1.23
C TYR A 332 0.51 0.56 -0.18
N TYR A 333 1.38 0.21 -1.14
CA TYR A 333 1.19 0.48 -2.56
C TYR A 333 1.06 -0.82 -3.34
N LEU A 334 0.12 -0.85 -4.28
CA LEU A 334 -0.07 -1.95 -5.21
C LEU A 334 0.95 -1.82 -6.35
N ILE A 335 1.97 -2.67 -6.34
CA ILE A 335 3.04 -2.66 -7.35
C ILE A 335 2.87 -3.78 -8.38
N GLY A 336 2.15 -4.84 -8.04
CA GLY A 336 1.86 -5.93 -8.96
C GLY A 336 0.50 -6.60 -8.74
N ILE A 337 0.08 -7.37 -9.73
CA ILE A 337 -1.09 -8.26 -9.70
C ILE A 337 -0.60 -9.67 -10.00
N ILE A 338 -1.01 -10.65 -9.19
CA ILE A 338 -0.67 -12.07 -9.43
C ILE A 338 -1.21 -12.50 -10.80
N SER A 339 -0.31 -12.79 -11.76
CA SER A 339 -0.69 -13.23 -13.11
C SER A 339 -0.56 -14.74 -13.24
N HIS A 340 0.65 -15.28 -13.09
CA HIS A 340 0.91 -16.71 -13.20
C HIS A 340 2.19 -17.08 -12.47
N GLY A 341 2.36 -18.36 -12.21
CA GLY A 341 3.56 -18.90 -11.62
C GLY A 341 3.60 -20.41 -11.74
N PRO A 342 4.60 -21.04 -11.11
CA PRO A 342 4.68 -22.47 -10.93
C PRO A 342 3.37 -23.07 -10.42
N ARG A 343 3.15 -24.35 -10.70
CA ARG A 343 1.99 -25.06 -10.14
C ARG A 343 2.03 -24.99 -8.61
N CYS A 344 0.85 -24.81 -8.03
CA CYS A 344 0.63 -24.84 -6.58
C CYS A 344 1.49 -25.88 -5.86
N GLY A 345 2.25 -25.42 -4.88
CA GLY A 345 3.10 -26.27 -4.08
C GLY A 345 4.34 -25.54 -3.59
N GLN A 346 5.25 -26.36 -3.09
CA GLN A 346 6.56 -25.96 -2.63
C GLN A 346 7.47 -25.76 -3.85
N THR A 347 7.93 -24.53 -4.06
CA THR A 347 8.78 -24.18 -5.20
C THR A 347 9.84 -23.16 -4.78
N THR A 348 10.92 -23.13 -5.53
CA THR A 348 11.95 -22.10 -5.48
C THR A 348 11.91 -21.19 -6.70
N LEU A 349 11.14 -21.54 -7.74
CA LEU A 349 10.95 -20.71 -8.92
C LEU A 349 10.12 -19.46 -8.58
N PRO A 350 10.31 -18.34 -9.29
CA PRO A 350 9.51 -17.13 -9.07
C PRO A 350 8.11 -17.21 -9.69
N ALA A 351 7.18 -16.43 -9.16
CA ALA A 351 5.94 -16.07 -9.85
C ALA A 351 6.11 -14.77 -10.64
N VAL A 352 5.25 -14.63 -11.65
CA VAL A 352 5.16 -13.49 -12.55
C VAL A 352 3.90 -12.68 -12.22
N TYR A 353 4.10 -11.37 -12.12
CA TYR A 353 3.10 -10.40 -11.74
C TYR A 353 2.99 -9.34 -12.83
N THR A 354 1.78 -8.85 -13.08
CA THR A 354 1.58 -7.68 -13.94
C THR A 354 2.07 -6.43 -13.19
N ARG A 355 3.04 -5.68 -13.74
CA ARG A 355 3.64 -4.50 -13.10
C ARG A 355 2.72 -3.29 -13.18
N ILE A 356 2.20 -2.81 -12.05
CA ILE A 356 1.19 -1.74 -12.02
C ILE A 356 1.69 -0.41 -12.59
N THR A 357 2.95 -0.06 -12.34
CA THR A 357 3.53 1.21 -12.84
C THR A 357 3.47 1.32 -14.37
N SER A 358 3.45 0.20 -15.09
CA SER A 358 3.28 0.18 -16.55
C SER A 358 1.84 0.39 -17.02
N TYR A 359 0.86 0.38 -16.12
CA TYR A 359 -0.58 0.49 -16.44
C TYR A 359 -1.28 1.66 -15.75
N VAL A 360 -0.58 2.51 -14.99
CA VAL A 360 -1.18 3.67 -14.31
C VAL A 360 -1.99 4.52 -15.28
N ASP A 361 -1.41 4.87 -16.45
CA ASP A 361 -2.11 5.64 -17.48
C ASP A 361 -3.38 4.96 -17.99
N TRP A 362 -3.34 3.64 -18.15
CA TRP A 362 -4.51 2.86 -18.58
C TRP A 362 -5.58 2.87 -17.48
N ILE A 363 -5.20 2.63 -16.23
CA ILE A 363 -6.10 2.65 -15.07
C ILE A 363 -6.82 4.00 -15.00
N LEU A 364 -6.07 5.09 -15.03
CA LEU A 364 -6.62 6.46 -14.97
C LEU A 364 -7.58 6.75 -16.14
N LYS A 365 -7.29 6.25 -17.35
CA LYS A 365 -8.20 6.42 -18.50
C LYS A 365 -9.50 5.63 -18.39
N GLN A 366 -9.54 4.54 -17.62
CA GLN A 366 -10.72 3.67 -17.52
C GLN A 366 -11.63 3.99 -16.32
N ILE A 367 -11.09 4.58 -15.26
CA ILE A 367 -11.89 4.94 -14.09
C ILE A 367 -12.71 6.21 -14.36
N THR A 368 -13.95 6.20 -13.91
CA THR A 368 -14.89 7.32 -14.00
C THR A 368 -15.62 7.48 -12.67
N GLU A 369 -16.33 8.58 -12.49
CA GLU A 369 -17.30 8.73 -11.39
C GLU A 369 -18.35 7.59 -11.36
#